data_AF-A0A938BDD3-F1
#
_entry.id   AF-A0A938BDD3-F1
#
_cell.length_a   1.000
_cell.length_b   1.000
_cell.length_c   1.000
_cell.angle_alpha   90.00
_cell.angle_beta   90.00
_cell.angle_gamma   90.00
#
_symmetry.space_group_name_H-M   'P 1'
#
loop_
_entity.id
_entity.type
_entity.pdbx_description
1 polymer ?
#
loop_
_entity_poly.entity_id
_entity_poly.type
_entity_poly.pdbx_seq_one_letter_code
_entity_poly.pdbx_strand_id
1 'polypeptide(L)'
;MDIISYPPRNLWVKIRVSAGDWHHYGYVKSGTTLTLYLDGTFVVSDACPATHSLVGTELAFGSYRIQNAKDGLYIYKGLIDEARIYNRALSEDEVKKNFVAKGFTAVSPTKKLAETWGEVKGSR
;
A
#
# COMPACT_ATOMS: atom_id res chain seq x y z
N MET A 1 -10.10 12.43 3.90
CA MET A 1 -11.31 11.62 3.64
C MET A 1 -11.11 11.07 2.26
N ASP A 2 -10.53 9.87 2.17
CA ASP A 2 -10.02 9.36 0.91
C ASP A 2 -11.11 8.54 0.23
N ILE A 3 -11.53 8.98 -0.95
CA ILE A 3 -12.55 8.32 -1.77
C ILE A 3 -11.78 7.53 -2.82
N ILE A 4 -11.73 6.20 -2.69
CA ILE A 4 -11.21 5.32 -3.73
C ILE A 4 -12.32 5.11 -4.76
N SER A 5 -12.08 5.48 -6.03
CA SER A 5 -13.03 5.33 -7.14
C SER A 5 -12.66 4.14 -8.04
N TYR A 6 -13.65 3.34 -8.44
CA TYR A 6 -13.51 2.31 -9.47
C TYR A 6 -14.79 2.22 -10.32
N PRO A 7 -14.73 2.26 -11.66
CA PRO A 7 -15.90 2.03 -12.51
C PRO A 7 -15.94 0.58 -13.07
N PRO A 8 -17.12 0.05 -13.47
CA PRO A 8 -18.46 0.63 -13.45
C PRO A 8 -19.49 -0.25 -12.71
N ARG A 9 -20.03 0.19 -11.56
CA ARG A 9 -21.39 -0.10 -11.07
C ARG A 9 -21.64 0.68 -9.77
N ASN A 10 -22.83 1.24 -9.64
CA ASN A 10 -23.21 2.32 -8.72
C ASN A 10 -23.31 1.93 -7.22
N LEU A 11 -22.29 1.29 -6.65
CA LEU A 11 -22.19 1.02 -5.22
C LEU A 11 -20.90 1.63 -4.67
N TRP A 12 -20.99 2.89 -4.25
CA TRP A 12 -19.92 3.55 -3.51
C TRP A 12 -19.80 2.87 -2.14
N VAL A 13 -18.83 1.99 -1.96
CA VAL A 13 -18.45 1.57 -0.61
C VAL A 13 -17.73 2.75 0.02
N LYS A 14 -18.48 3.55 0.79
CA LYS A 14 -17.92 4.65 1.58
C LYS A 14 -17.22 4.07 2.80
N ILE A 15 -15.93 3.79 2.65
CA ILE A 15 -15.08 3.43 3.78
C ILE A 15 -14.62 4.74 4.42
N ARG A 16 -14.89 4.90 5.72
CA ARG A 16 -14.35 6.02 6.49
C ARG A 16 -13.08 5.54 7.16
N VAL A 17 -11.97 6.18 6.81
CA VAL A 17 -10.65 5.92 7.38
C VAL A 17 -10.24 7.18 8.15
N SER A 18 -9.73 7.01 9.37
CA SER A 18 -9.26 8.15 10.16
C SER A 18 -8.00 8.74 9.52
N ALA A 19 -7.89 10.08 9.55
CA ALA A 19 -6.71 10.74 9.05
C ALA A 19 -5.66 10.80 10.17
N GLY A 20 -4.40 10.57 9.82
CA GLY A 20 -3.27 10.65 10.75
C GLY A 20 -2.88 9.32 11.41
N ASP A 21 -3.70 8.28 11.26
CA ASP A 21 -3.39 6.93 11.72
C ASP A 21 -2.77 6.09 10.60
N TRP A 22 -1.98 5.07 11.00
CA TRP A 22 -1.50 4.06 10.07
C TRP A 22 -2.62 3.08 9.71
N HIS A 23 -2.79 2.86 8.40
CA HIS A 23 -3.73 1.89 7.88
C HIS A 23 -3.04 0.96 6.89
N HIS A 24 -3.39 -0.32 6.95
CA HIS A 24 -2.90 -1.33 6.02
C HIS A 24 -3.95 -1.60 4.93
N TYR A 25 -3.57 -1.38 3.68
CA TYR A 25 -4.41 -1.68 2.52
C TYR A 25 -3.91 -2.94 1.82
N GLY A 26 -4.78 -3.94 1.68
CA GLY A 26 -4.51 -5.16 0.93
C GLY A 26 -5.42 -5.25 -0.30
N TYR A 27 -4.83 -5.24 -1.49
CA TYR A 27 -5.55 -5.51 -2.74
C TYR A 27 -5.16 -6.89 -3.26
N VAL A 28 -6.15 -7.77 -3.42
CA VAL A 28 -5.94 -9.14 -3.93
C VAL A 28 -6.73 -9.33 -5.21
N LYS A 29 -6.04 -9.55 -6.33
CA LYS A 29 -6.67 -9.94 -7.59
C LYS A 29 -6.56 -11.44 -7.80
N SER A 30 -7.70 -12.13 -7.92
CA SER A 30 -7.79 -13.55 -8.25
C SER A 30 -8.71 -13.73 -9.45
N GLY A 31 -8.17 -14.19 -10.58
CA GLY A 31 -8.91 -14.26 -11.84
C GLY A 31 -9.48 -12.90 -12.24
N THR A 32 -10.81 -12.81 -12.37
CA THR A 32 -11.55 -11.60 -12.72
C THR A 32 -12.14 -10.88 -11.52
N THR A 33 -11.66 -11.16 -10.30
CA THR A 33 -12.15 -10.57 -9.06
C THR A 33 -11.05 -9.80 -8.36
N LEU A 34 -11.37 -8.60 -7.87
CA LEU A 34 -10.51 -7.79 -7.01
C LEU A 34 -11.17 -7.63 -5.63
N THR A 35 -10.42 -7.95 -4.59
CA THR A 35 -10.84 -7.85 -3.20
C THR A 35 -9.99 -6.82 -2.47
N LEU A 36 -10.64 -5.95 -1.70
CA LEU A 36 -10.01 -4.98 -0.80
C LEU A 36 -10.13 -5.44 0.64
N TYR A 37 -9.01 -5.39 1.34
CA TYR A 37 -8.88 -5.54 2.78
C TYR A 37 -8.36 -4.23 3.39
N LEU A 38 -8.93 -3.83 4.51
CA LEU A 38 -8.45 -2.70 5.33
C LEU A 38 -8.14 -3.23 6.72
N ASP A 39 -6.94 -2.93 7.22
CA ASP A 39 -6.49 -3.33 8.56
C ASP A 39 -6.68 -4.84 8.80
N GLY A 40 -6.32 -5.63 7.78
CA GLY A 40 -6.41 -7.09 7.78
C GLY A 40 -7.82 -7.67 7.62
N THR A 41 -8.85 -6.84 7.50
CA THR A 41 -10.26 -7.27 7.44
C THR A 41 -10.83 -7.09 6.04
N PHE A 42 -11.65 -8.05 5.58
CA PHE A 42 -12.37 -7.95 4.32
C PHE A 42 -13.28 -6.73 4.31
N VAL A 43 -13.26 -5.96 3.20
CA VAL A 43 -14.15 -4.81 3.03
C VAL A 43 -15.11 -5.00 1.87
N VAL A 44 -14.58 -5.29 0.69
CA VAL A 44 -15.39 -5.44 -0.53
C VAL A 44 -14.67 -6.33 -1.54
N SER A 45 -15.46 -7.02 -2.35
CA SER A 45 -14.98 -7.75 -3.53
C SER A 45 -15.89 -7.49 -4.70
N ASP A 46 -15.31 -7.23 -5.88
CA ASP A 46 -16.08 -6.95 -7.09
C ASP A 46 -15.37 -7.50 -8.35
N ALA A 47 -16.11 -7.55 -9.45
CA ALA A 47 -15.61 -7.94 -10.74
C ALA A 47 -14.59 -6.90 -11.27
N CYS A 48 -13.37 -7.37 -11.49
CA CYS A 48 -12.30 -6.68 -12.18
C CYS A 48 -11.77 -7.58 -13.31
N PRO A 49 -12.51 -7.67 -14.44
CA PRO A 49 -12.13 -8.50 -15.58
C PRO A 49 -10.95 -7.93 -16.37
N ALA A 50 -10.61 -6.65 -16.15
CA ALA A 50 -9.51 -6.00 -16.85
C ALA A 50 -8.18 -6.74 -16.62
N THR A 51 -7.49 -6.99 -17.73
CA THR A 51 -6.11 -7.48 -17.76
C THR A 51 -5.23 -6.35 -18.27
N HIS A 52 -4.41 -5.78 -17.39
CA HIS A 52 -3.46 -4.75 -17.78
C HIS A 52 -2.12 -5.41 -18.15
N SER A 53 -1.57 -5.04 -19.30
CA SER A 53 -0.17 -5.31 -19.60
C SER A 53 0.70 -4.41 -18.73
N LEU A 54 1.68 -5.00 -18.06
CA LEU A 54 2.68 -4.27 -17.26
C LEU A 54 3.93 -3.91 -18.08
N VAL A 55 3.95 -4.25 -19.37
CA VAL A 55 5.11 -3.99 -20.24
C VAL A 55 5.20 -2.49 -20.53
N GLY A 56 6.33 -1.88 -20.20
CA GLY A 56 6.59 -0.46 -20.44
C GLY A 56 5.92 0.50 -19.46
N THR A 57 5.33 -0.01 -18.37
CA THR A 57 4.74 0.82 -17.31
C THR A 57 5.64 0.89 -16.09
N GLU A 58 5.89 2.10 -15.59
CA GLU A 58 6.60 2.31 -14.33
C GLU A 58 5.67 2.00 -13.14
N LEU A 59 6.21 1.29 -12.14
CA LEU A 59 5.56 1.15 -10.85
C LEU A 59 5.90 2.39 -10.01
N ALA A 60 4.88 3.12 -9.57
CA ALA A 60 5.03 4.29 -8.71
C ALA A 60 4.25 4.10 -7.41
N PHE A 61 4.85 4.53 -6.30
CA PHE A 61 4.17 4.71 -5.02
C PHE A 61 4.07 6.21 -4.71
N GLY A 62 2.98 6.61 -4.06
CA GLY A 62 2.79 8.00 -3.63
C GLY A 62 2.53 9.00 -4.76
N SER A 63 2.42 8.53 -6.00
CA SER A 63 1.99 9.37 -7.12
C SER A 63 1.29 8.57 -8.21
N TYR A 64 0.40 9.23 -8.94
CA TYR A 64 -0.24 8.65 -10.11
C TYR A 64 -0.47 9.72 -11.18
N ARG A 65 -0.25 9.36 -12.45
CA ARG A 65 -0.51 10.22 -13.60
C ARG A 65 -1.59 9.56 -14.45
N ILE A 66 -2.70 10.26 -14.65
CA ILE A 66 -3.72 9.83 -15.61
C ILE A 66 -3.17 10.05 -17.02
N GLN A 67 -3.08 8.98 -17.80
CA GLN A 67 -2.64 9.06 -19.19
C GLN A 67 -3.61 9.98 -19.97
N ASN A 68 -3.06 10.99 -20.65
CA ASN A 68 -3.79 12.04 -21.39
C ASN A 68 -4.51 13.12 -20.55
N ALA A 69 -4.30 13.20 -19.23
CA ALA A 69 -4.75 14.36 -18.47
C ALA A 69 -3.89 15.59 -18.79
N LYS A 70 -4.54 16.71 -19.14
CA LYS A 70 -3.89 18.01 -19.38
C LYS A 70 -3.23 18.58 -18.12
N ASP A 71 -3.77 18.22 -16.95
CA ASP A 71 -3.32 18.70 -15.65
C ASP A 71 -3.10 17.53 -14.67
N GLY A 72 -1.96 17.59 -13.97
CA GLY A 72 -1.80 17.03 -12.63
C GLY A 72 -1.19 15.63 -12.53
N LEU A 73 0.09 15.58 -12.16
CA LEU A 73 0.59 14.48 -11.34
C LEU A 73 -0.16 14.53 -10.00
N TYR A 74 -0.92 13.48 -9.68
CA TYR A 74 -1.57 13.36 -8.37
C TYR A 74 -0.52 12.86 -7.38
N ILE A 75 -0.22 13.67 -6.37
CA ILE A 75 0.75 13.34 -5.33
C ILE A 75 0.01 13.00 -4.04
N TYR A 76 0.30 11.84 -3.48
CA TYR A 76 -0.17 11.45 -2.16
C TYR A 76 0.56 12.26 -1.10
N LYS A 77 -0.19 12.86 -0.17
CA LYS A 77 0.34 13.66 0.94
C LYS A 77 0.22 12.88 2.25
N GLY A 78 1.05 11.85 2.39
CA GLY A 78 1.09 11.00 3.59
C GLY A 78 2.37 10.17 3.64
N LEU A 79 2.45 9.29 4.63
CA LEU A 79 3.54 8.33 4.76
C LEU A 79 3.11 7.00 4.14
N ILE A 80 4.05 6.34 3.46
CA ILE A 80 3.90 4.99 2.94
C ILE A 80 5.03 4.17 3.52
N ASP A 81 4.71 3.02 4.07
CA ASP A 81 5.70 2.06 4.55
C ASP A 81 5.23 0.63 4.26
N GLU A 82 6.15 -0.33 4.32
CA GLU A 82 5.87 -1.77 4.28
C GLU A 82 5.19 -2.25 2.98
N ALA A 83 5.53 -1.62 1.85
CA ALA A 83 5.02 -1.98 0.53
C ALA A 83 5.47 -3.39 0.09
N ARG A 84 4.52 -4.23 -0.31
CA ARG A 84 4.74 -5.61 -0.78
C ARG A 84 3.93 -5.89 -2.05
N ILE A 85 4.51 -6.64 -2.98
CA ILE A 85 3.86 -7.08 -4.22
C ILE A 85 4.08 -8.58 -4.38
N TYR A 86 3.01 -9.30 -4.72
CA TYR A 86 3.02 -10.75 -4.93
C TYR A 86 2.57 -11.08 -6.35
N ASN A 87 3.16 -12.12 -6.94
CA ASN A 87 2.79 -12.63 -8.26
C ASN A 87 1.62 -13.64 -8.22
N ARG A 88 0.94 -13.72 -7.08
CA ARG A 88 -0.20 -14.61 -6.83
C ARG A 88 -1.23 -13.93 -5.95
N ALA A 89 -2.46 -14.44 -5.99
CA ALA A 89 -3.46 -14.08 -5.01
C ALA A 89 -3.04 -14.60 -3.62
N LEU A 90 -3.17 -13.75 -2.61
CA LEU A 90 -3.01 -14.14 -1.21
C LEU A 90 -4.35 -14.63 -0.64
N SER A 91 -4.29 -15.55 0.33
CA SER A 91 -5.45 -15.86 1.15
C SER A 91 -5.73 -14.74 2.17
N GLU A 92 -6.92 -14.73 2.75
CA GLU A 92 -7.28 -13.78 3.81
C GLU A 92 -6.31 -13.88 5.01
N ASP A 93 -5.92 -15.10 5.40
CA ASP A 93 -4.97 -15.31 6.49
C ASP A 93 -3.58 -14.76 6.18
N GLU A 94 -3.15 -14.82 4.92
CA GLU A 94 -1.88 -14.22 4.50
C GLU A 94 -1.94 -12.69 4.51
N VAL A 95 -3.09 -12.11 4.13
CA VAL A 95 -3.31 -10.66 4.26
C VAL A 95 -3.30 -10.24 5.73
N LYS A 96 -3.97 -10.99 6.62
CA LYS A 96 -3.94 -10.75 8.06
C LYS A 96 -2.53 -10.87 8.63
N LYS A 97 -1.76 -11.87 8.20
CA LYS A 97 -0.36 -12.03 8.59
C LYS A 97 0.49 -10.83 8.18
N ASN A 98 0.29 -10.29 6.98
CA ASN A 98 0.98 -9.07 6.54
C ASN A 98 0.57 -7.84 7.37
N PHE A 99 -0.71 -7.73 7.74
CA PHE A 99 -1.18 -6.63 8.60
C PHE A 99 -0.58 -6.67 10.01
N VAL A 100 -0.54 -7.84 10.65
CA VAL A 100 0.00 -7.97 12.02
C VAL A 100 1.52 -8.17 12.04
N ALA A 101 2.14 -8.36 10.87
CA ALA A 101 3.58 -8.43 10.77
C ALA A 101 4.16 -7.11 11.25
N LYS A 102 4.90 -7.17 12.35
CA LYS A 102 5.77 -6.06 12.73
C LYS A 102 6.79 -5.94 11.61
N GLY A 103 6.90 -4.74 11.04
CA GLY A 103 7.79 -4.44 9.92
C GLY A 103 9.16 -5.07 10.10
N PHE A 104 9.82 -5.41 8.99
CA PHE A 104 11.22 -5.83 9.02
C PHE A 104 12.03 -4.67 9.58
N THR A 105 12.14 -4.58 10.92
CA THR A 105 12.74 -3.51 11.70
C THR A 105 13.19 -2.36 10.82
N ALA A 106 12.27 -1.45 10.48
CA ALA A 106 12.62 -0.20 9.79
C ALA A 106 13.93 0.25 10.39
N VAL A 107 15.01 0.31 9.57
CA VAL A 107 16.40 0.50 9.99
C VAL A 107 16.46 1.07 11.40
N SER A 108 16.63 0.20 12.40
CA SER A 108 16.36 0.56 13.78
C SER A 108 17.07 1.89 14.08
N PRO A 109 16.36 3.00 14.38
CA PRO A 109 17.04 4.27 14.66
C PRO A 109 17.94 4.14 15.89
N THR A 110 17.63 3.17 16.75
CA THR A 110 18.39 2.66 17.90
C THR A 110 19.68 1.90 17.53
N LYS A 111 20.06 1.88 16.25
CA LYS A 111 21.42 1.60 15.78
C LYS A 111 21.84 2.62 14.72
N LYS A 112 21.39 3.88 14.84
CA LYS A 112 21.91 4.97 14.01
C LYS A 112 23.43 4.97 14.16
N LEU A 113 24.12 5.12 13.02
CA LEU A 113 25.57 5.35 12.92
C LEU A 113 26.10 6.36 13.97
N ALA A 114 25.27 7.30 14.43
CA ALA A 114 25.59 8.26 15.49
C ALA A 114 26.00 7.62 16.84
N GLU A 115 25.35 6.52 17.27
CA GLU A 115 25.75 5.81 18.50
C GLU A 115 27.10 5.09 18.30
N THR A 116 27.27 4.43 17.14
CA THR A 116 28.53 3.73 16.80
C THR A 116 29.72 4.68 16.68
N TRP A 117 29.54 5.90 16.14
CA TRP A 117 30.61 6.92 16.11
C TRP A 117 30.91 7.51 17.49
N GLY A 118 29.93 7.55 18.40
CA GLY A 118 30.13 7.93 19.80
C GLY A 118 31.01 6.92 20.53
N GLU A 119 30.73 5.62 20.38
CA GLU A 119 31.53 4.54 20.99
C GLU A 119 32.96 4.48 20.42
N VAL A 120 33.13 4.67 19.10
CA VAL A 120 34.46 4.69 18.45
C VAL A 120 35.31 5.89 18.88
N LYS A 121 34.69 7.05 19.16
CA LYS A 121 35.42 8.22 19.68
C LYS A 121 35.67 8.16 21.18
N GLY A 122 34.80 7.51 21.95
CA GLY A 122 34.96 7.33 23.40
C GLY A 122 35.93 6.21 23.80
N SER A 123 36.35 5.37 22.85
CA SER A 123 37.30 4.25 23.06
C SER A 123 38.75 4.59 22.68
N ARG A 124 39.08 5.88 22.50
CA ARG A 124 40.45 6.39 22.39
C ARG A 124 40.82 7.23 23.59
#